data_AF-A0A3M0ZTE9-F1
#
_entry.id   AF-A0A3M0ZTE9-F1
#
_cell.length_a   1.000
_cell.length_b   1.000
_cell.length_c   1.000
_cell.angle_alpha   90.00
_cell.angle_beta   90.00
_cell.angle_gamma   90.00
#
_symmetry.space_group_name_H-M   'P 1'
#
loop_
_entity.id
_entity.type
_entity.pdbx_description
1 polymer ?
#
loop_
_entity_poly.entity_id
_entity_poly.type
_entity_poly.pdbx_seq_one_letter_code
_entity_poly.pdbx_strand_id
1 'polypeptide(L)'
;MTQAGEGKAGGTDIVLVPLGVSPDHRPGTRPLVGGPLAFSHLGAILAGSGGSRIRQLVPVTGFDLWAASLPPPLAARAIARMTALTTPRPPLALANGQSLRQSGRPLVMGILNVTPDSFSDGGRFAAPE
;
A
#
# COMPACT_ATOMS: atom_id res chain seq x y z
N MET A 1 -12.84 37.81 -9.16
CA MET A 1 -13.30 36.50 -9.67
C MET A 1 -12.50 35.44 -8.92
N THR A 2 -13.02 35.01 -7.78
CA THR A 2 -12.30 34.18 -6.80
C THR A 2 -12.41 32.72 -7.23
N GLN A 3 -11.26 32.06 -7.46
CA GLN A 3 -11.19 30.62 -7.67
C GLN A 3 -11.75 29.92 -6.43
N ALA A 4 -12.83 29.17 -6.63
CA ALA A 4 -13.35 28.24 -5.64
C ALA A 4 -12.30 27.13 -5.46
N GLY A 5 -11.73 27.04 -4.25
CA GLY A 5 -10.89 25.92 -3.87
C GLY A 5 -11.70 24.63 -3.93
N GLU A 6 -11.16 23.65 -4.64
CA GLU A 6 -11.68 22.27 -4.63
C GLU A 6 -11.63 21.75 -3.19
N GLY A 7 -12.80 21.72 -2.54
CA GLY A 7 -12.97 21.08 -1.25
C GLY A 7 -12.61 19.61 -1.39
N LYS A 8 -11.51 19.20 -0.75
CA LYS A 8 -11.14 17.80 -0.56
C LYS A 8 -12.31 17.11 0.15
N ALA A 9 -13.12 16.36 -0.60
CA ALA A 9 -14.26 15.64 -0.07
C ALA A 9 -13.81 14.81 1.14
N GLY A 10 -14.36 15.13 2.32
CA GLY A 10 -14.10 14.44 3.58
C GLY A 10 -14.73 13.06 3.59
N GLY A 11 -14.29 12.19 2.68
CA GLY A 11 -14.79 10.83 2.51
C GLY A 11 -14.22 9.89 3.57
N THR A 12 -15.09 9.03 4.11
CA THR A 12 -14.70 7.97 5.02
C THR A 12 -13.73 7.02 4.32
N ASP A 13 -12.49 6.91 4.81
CA ASP A 13 -11.43 6.08 4.21
C ASP A 13 -11.02 4.91 5.10
N ILE A 14 -10.52 3.84 4.49
CA ILE A 14 -9.97 2.69 5.19
C ILE A 14 -8.62 2.29 4.57
N VAL A 15 -7.60 2.26 5.43
CA VAL A 15 -6.25 1.79 5.09
C VAL A 15 -5.99 0.51 5.85
N LEU A 16 -5.49 -0.51 5.15
CA LEU A 16 -5.02 -1.75 5.74
C LEU A 16 -3.50 -1.81 5.65
N VAL A 17 -2.84 -2.04 6.77
CA VAL A 17 -1.39 -2.20 6.85
C VAL A 17 -1.10 -3.64 7.31
N PRO A 18 -0.44 -4.48 6.51
CA PRO A 18 -0.05 -5.82 6.95
C PRO A 18 1.00 -5.71 8.06
N LEU A 19 0.79 -6.44 9.16
CA LEU A 19 1.65 -6.47 10.35
C LEU A 19 2.10 -7.89 10.67
N GLY A 20 3.26 -8.00 11.34
CA GLY A 20 3.89 -9.29 11.60
C GLY A 20 4.33 -9.99 10.31
N VAL A 21 4.85 -9.21 9.36
CA VAL A 21 5.35 -9.72 8.08
C VAL A 21 6.58 -10.58 8.32
N SER A 22 6.53 -11.86 7.96
CA SER A 22 7.63 -12.80 8.13
C SER A 22 7.54 -13.94 7.11
N PRO A 23 8.59 -14.76 6.92
CA PRO A 23 8.53 -15.95 6.09
C PRO A 23 7.65 -17.10 6.63
N ASP A 24 7.07 -16.97 7.83
CA ASP A 24 6.29 -18.02 8.48
C ASP A 24 4.86 -18.11 7.92
N HIS A 25 4.52 -19.28 7.35
CA HIS A 25 3.23 -19.59 6.72
C HIS A 25 2.36 -20.51 7.58
N ARG A 26 2.28 -20.24 8.89
CA ARG A 26 1.41 -20.98 9.80
C ARG A 26 -0.08 -20.68 9.59
N PRO A 27 -0.99 -21.56 10.06
CA PRO A 27 -2.42 -21.27 10.07
C PRO A 27 -2.74 -19.91 10.71
N GLY A 28 -3.67 -19.18 10.10
CA GLY A 28 -4.04 -17.83 10.53
C GLY A 28 -3.17 -16.70 9.98
N THR A 29 -2.27 -17.00 9.03
CA THR A 29 -1.56 -16.01 8.22
C THR A 29 -2.13 -15.93 6.81
N ARG A 30 -1.83 -14.84 6.09
CA ARG A 30 -2.07 -14.71 4.65
C ARG A 30 -0.79 -14.30 3.92
N PRO A 31 -0.56 -14.82 2.69
CA PRO A 31 0.61 -14.46 1.90
C PRO A 31 0.52 -12.99 1.46
N LEU A 32 1.62 -12.28 1.55
CA LEU A 32 1.79 -10.94 1.02
C LEU A 32 2.09 -11.05 -0.48
N VAL A 33 1.21 -10.48 -1.30
CA VAL A 33 1.30 -10.44 -2.77
C VAL A 33 1.65 -11.79 -3.41
N GLY A 34 1.17 -12.90 -2.83
CA GLY A 34 1.46 -14.25 -3.30
C GLY A 34 2.92 -14.70 -3.20
N GLY A 35 3.76 -13.93 -2.52
CA GLY A 35 5.18 -14.24 -2.33
C GLY A 35 5.45 -15.04 -1.05
N PRO A 36 6.74 -15.22 -0.68
CA PRO A 36 7.17 -16.04 0.45
C PRO A 36 7.19 -15.27 1.78
N LEU A 37 6.51 -14.12 1.85
CA LEU A 37 6.26 -13.42 3.10
C LEU A 37 4.77 -13.52 3.39
N ALA A 38 4.42 -13.70 4.65
CA ALA A 38 3.05 -13.74 5.12
C ALA A 38 2.86 -12.79 6.31
N PHE A 39 1.62 -12.39 6.57
CA PHE A 39 1.24 -11.52 7.69
C PHE A 39 0.12 -12.15 8.50
N SER A 40 0.09 -11.87 9.81
CA SER A 40 -0.89 -12.43 10.76
C SER A 40 -1.93 -11.42 11.22
N HIS A 41 -1.65 -10.13 11.06
CA HIS A 41 -2.50 -9.04 11.52
C HIS A 41 -2.56 -7.90 10.51
N LEU A 42 -3.58 -7.07 10.66
CA LEU A 42 -3.74 -5.81 9.95
C LEU A 42 -3.84 -4.68 10.95
N GLY A 43 -3.10 -3.60 10.71
CA GLY A 43 -3.45 -2.28 11.22
C GLY A 43 -4.52 -1.70 10.31
N ALA A 44 -5.77 -1.69 10.75
CA ALA A 44 -6.87 -1.01 10.06
C ALA A 44 -6.98 0.42 10.56
N ILE A 45 -6.88 1.39 9.64
CA ILE A 45 -7.00 2.81 9.94
C ILE A 45 -8.26 3.32 9.24
N LEU A 46 -9.26 3.68 10.02
CA LEU A 46 -10.52 4.25 9.53
C LEU A 46 -10.46 5.77 9.70
N ALA A 47 -10.56 6.49 8.60
CA ALA A 47 -10.70 7.94 8.61
C ALA A 47 -12.19 8.30 8.60
N GLY A 48 -12.66 9.00 9.63
CA GLY A 48 -14.01 9.54 9.73
C GLY A 48 -14.13 10.96 9.16
N SER A 49 -15.37 11.45 9.07
CA SER A 49 -15.64 12.84 8.76
C SER A 49 -15.01 13.77 9.82
N GLY A 50 -14.50 14.93 9.39
CA GLY A 50 -13.86 15.90 10.30
C GLY A 50 -12.44 15.54 10.74
N GLY A 51 -11.78 14.58 10.08
CA GLY A 51 -10.36 14.27 10.32
C GLY A 51 -10.08 13.27 11.45
N SER A 52 -11.12 12.74 12.10
CA SER A 52 -10.98 11.68 13.09
C SER A 52 -10.36 10.42 12.48
N ARG A 53 -9.45 9.75 13.21
CA ARG A 53 -8.82 8.49 12.79
C ARG A 53 -8.88 7.46 13.90
N ILE A 54 -9.50 6.32 13.60
CA ILE A 54 -9.56 5.16 14.49
C ILE A 54 -8.57 4.12 13.97
N ARG A 55 -7.75 3.56 14.87
CA ARG A 55 -6.85 2.45 14.56
C ARG A 55 -7.33 1.19 15.26
N GLN A 56 -7.40 0.10 14.53
CA GLN A 56 -7.74 -1.22 15.05
C GLN A 56 -6.68 -2.22 14.62
N LEU A 57 -6.29 -3.10 15.54
CA LEU A 57 -5.49 -4.27 15.22
C LEU A 57 -6.43 -5.44 14.95
N VAL A 58 -6.42 -5.96 13.73
CA VAL A 58 -7.34 -6.99 13.26
C VAL A 58 -6.54 -8.25 12.93
N PRO A 59 -6.72 -9.38 13.66
CA PRO A 59 -6.14 -10.65 13.25
C PRO A 59 -6.67 -11.07 11.89
N VAL A 60 -5.83 -11.63 11.03
CA VAL A 60 -6.23 -12.13 9.70
C VAL A 60 -7.35 -13.17 9.81
N THR A 61 -7.35 -13.99 10.87
CA THR A 61 -8.41 -14.97 11.18
C THR A 61 -9.77 -14.33 11.47
N GLY A 62 -9.79 -13.10 11.98
CA GLY A 62 -11.02 -12.36 12.29
C GLY A 62 -11.43 -11.38 11.20
N PHE A 63 -10.72 -11.33 10.07
CA PHE A 63 -10.91 -10.30 9.06
C PHE A 63 -12.32 -10.29 8.47
N ASP A 64 -12.88 -11.44 8.12
CA ASP A 64 -14.19 -11.51 7.45
C ASP A 64 -15.32 -11.03 8.37
N LEU A 65 -15.30 -11.46 9.63
CA LEU A 65 -16.26 -11.00 10.65
C LEU A 65 -16.10 -9.50 10.93
N TRP A 66 -14.86 -9.03 11.06
CA TRP A 66 -14.59 -7.62 11.25
C TRP A 66 -15.06 -6.77 10.06
N ALA A 67 -14.77 -7.19 8.82
CA ALA A 67 -15.18 -6.48 7.62
C ALA A 67 -16.71 -6.43 7.51
N ALA A 68 -17.43 -7.49 7.90
CA ALA A 68 -18.89 -7.54 7.94
C ALA A 68 -19.50 -6.57 8.96
N SER A 69 -18.74 -6.17 10.00
CA SER A 69 -19.19 -5.18 10.99
C SER A 69 -19.09 -3.72 10.49
N LEU A 70 -18.40 -3.48 9.38
CA LEU A 70 -18.20 -2.15 8.83
C LEU A 70 -19.43 -1.68 8.02
N PRO A 71 -19.65 -0.36 7.90
CA PRO A 71 -20.59 0.17 6.92
C PRO A 71 -20.31 -0.40 5.50
N PRO A 72 -21.34 -0.72 4.69
CA PRO A 72 -21.15 -1.46 3.44
C PRO A 72 -20.08 -0.89 2.48
N PRO A 73 -19.97 0.45 2.28
CA PRO A 73 -18.90 1.01 1.45
C PRO A 73 -17.49 0.76 2.00
N LEU A 74 -17.33 0.75 3.33
CA LEU A 74 -16.03 0.45 3.96
C LEU A 74 -15.74 -1.03 3.96
N ALA A 75 -16.74 -1.89 4.16
CA ALA A 75 -16.60 -3.34 4.05
C ALA A 75 -16.10 -3.74 2.65
N ALA A 76 -16.75 -3.24 1.59
CA ALA A 76 -16.34 -3.51 0.21
C ALA A 76 -14.88 -3.07 -0.06
N ARG A 77 -14.49 -1.91 0.47
CA ARG A 77 -13.12 -1.39 0.32
C ARG A 77 -12.11 -2.18 1.13
N ALA A 78 -12.45 -2.60 2.36
CA ALA A 78 -11.60 -3.48 3.16
C ALA A 78 -11.34 -4.80 2.42
N ILE A 79 -12.38 -5.42 1.88
CA ILE A 79 -12.30 -6.66 1.09
C ILE A 79 -11.40 -6.45 -0.14
N ALA A 80 -11.65 -5.40 -0.92
CA ALA A 80 -10.83 -5.08 -2.09
C ALA A 80 -9.34 -4.86 -1.74
N ARG A 81 -9.06 -4.21 -0.60
CA ARG A 81 -7.69 -4.00 -0.11
C ARG A 81 -7.04 -5.29 0.36
N MET A 82 -7.77 -6.15 1.08
CA MET A 82 -7.28 -7.48 1.47
C MET A 82 -6.92 -8.30 0.22
N THR A 83 -7.81 -8.35 -0.77
CA THR A 83 -7.53 -9.01 -2.06
C THR A 83 -6.25 -8.46 -2.69
N ALA A 84 -6.12 -7.13 -2.81
CA ALA A 84 -4.93 -6.50 -3.38
C ALA A 84 -3.63 -6.76 -2.59
N LEU A 85 -3.73 -6.96 -1.26
CA LEU A 85 -2.58 -7.32 -0.42
C LEU A 85 -2.14 -8.76 -0.61
N THR A 86 -3.02 -9.66 -1.06
CA THR A 86 -2.74 -11.09 -1.15
C THR A 86 -2.56 -11.61 -2.58
N THR A 87 -3.14 -10.94 -3.57
CA THR A 87 -3.07 -11.37 -4.97
C THR A 87 -1.63 -11.32 -5.51
N PRO A 88 -1.12 -12.40 -6.13
CA PRO A 88 0.14 -12.39 -6.85
C PRO A 88 0.21 -11.25 -7.85
N ARG A 89 1.30 -10.46 -7.82
CA ARG A 89 1.48 -9.39 -8.79
C ARG A 89 2.15 -9.91 -10.07
N PRO A 90 1.71 -9.46 -11.26
CA PRO A 90 2.40 -9.77 -12.49
C PRO A 90 3.84 -9.19 -12.46
N PRO A 91 4.75 -9.70 -13.31
CA PRO A 91 6.06 -9.08 -13.51
C PRO A 91 5.92 -7.57 -13.77
N LEU A 92 6.81 -6.79 -13.18
CA LEU A 92 6.85 -5.35 -13.41
C LEU A 92 7.35 -5.10 -14.83
N ALA A 93 6.52 -4.50 -15.67
CA ALA A 93 6.94 -4.05 -17.00
C ALA A 93 7.95 -2.91 -16.88
N LEU A 94 9.05 -3.01 -17.60
CA LEU A 94 10.12 -2.01 -17.69
C LEU A 94 10.18 -1.44 -19.11
N ALA A 95 11.01 -0.43 -19.32
CA ALA A 95 11.27 0.12 -20.64
C ALA A 95 11.81 -0.94 -21.62
N ASN A 96 11.69 -0.68 -22.92
CA ASN A 96 12.23 -1.51 -24.00
C ASN A 96 11.74 -2.97 -23.99
N GLY A 97 10.52 -3.21 -23.50
CA GLY A 97 9.91 -4.54 -23.46
C GLY A 97 10.52 -5.48 -22.42
N GLN A 98 11.37 -4.98 -21.52
CA GLN A 98 11.92 -5.78 -20.43
C GLN A 98 10.89 -5.99 -19.32
N SER A 99 11.07 -7.03 -18.52
CA SER A 99 10.22 -7.28 -17.35
C SER A 99 11.03 -7.76 -16.16
N LEU A 100 10.68 -7.27 -14.98
CA LEU A 100 11.25 -7.71 -13.70
C LEU A 100 10.29 -8.68 -13.04
N ARG A 101 10.68 -9.96 -13.00
CA ARG A 101 9.94 -10.99 -12.27
C ARG A 101 10.09 -10.79 -10.77
N GLN A 102 9.03 -11.07 -10.03
CA GLN A 102 9.11 -11.12 -8.58
C GLN A 102 9.98 -12.31 -8.18
N SER A 103 11.11 -12.03 -7.54
CA SER A 103 12.14 -13.03 -7.22
C SER A 103 11.88 -13.78 -5.90
N GLY A 104 10.76 -13.50 -5.23
CA GLY A 104 10.46 -14.01 -3.89
C GLY A 104 11.32 -13.37 -2.78
N ARG A 105 12.23 -12.45 -3.11
CA ARG A 105 12.99 -11.70 -2.11
C ARG A 105 12.72 -10.19 -2.25
N PRO A 106 12.92 -9.40 -1.19
CA PRO A 106 12.90 -7.95 -1.29
C PRO A 106 13.90 -7.46 -2.34
N LEU A 107 13.47 -6.49 -3.15
CA LEU A 107 14.32 -5.80 -4.13
C LEU A 107 14.43 -4.33 -3.73
N VAL A 108 15.59 -3.72 -3.99
CA VAL A 108 15.81 -2.29 -3.78
C VAL A 108 15.55 -1.55 -5.10
N MET A 109 14.70 -0.53 -5.06
CA MET A 109 14.54 0.42 -6.16
C MET A 109 15.30 1.69 -5.80
N GLY A 110 16.39 1.95 -6.52
CA GLY A 110 17.09 3.24 -6.42
C GLY A 110 16.23 4.34 -7.04
N ILE A 111 15.86 5.34 -6.26
CA ILE A 111 15.21 6.54 -6.78
C ILE A 111 16.32 7.51 -7.17
N LEU A 112 16.48 7.76 -8.47
CA LEU A 112 17.35 8.80 -8.99
C LEU A 112 16.48 9.94 -9.51
N ASN A 113 16.23 10.92 -8.66
CA ASN A 113 15.56 12.14 -9.10
C ASN A 113 16.59 13.02 -9.81
N VAL A 114 16.37 13.33 -11.08
CA VAL A 114 17.15 14.34 -11.82
C VAL A 114 16.26 15.56 -11.97
N THR A 115 16.33 16.47 -11.00
CA THR A 115 15.52 17.70 -10.96
C THR A 115 16.44 18.90 -10.76
N PRO A 116 16.29 20.00 -11.51
CA PRO A 116 17.22 21.14 -11.47
C PRO A 116 17.32 21.85 -10.11
N ASP A 117 16.31 21.67 -9.25
CA ASP A 117 16.10 22.38 -7.99
C ASP A 117 16.53 21.59 -6.74
N SER A 118 16.83 20.29 -6.87
CA SER A 118 17.11 19.41 -5.72
C SER A 118 18.60 19.14 -5.46
N PHE A 119 19.51 19.62 -6.31
CA PHE A 119 20.94 19.44 -6.10
C PHE A 119 21.63 20.73 -5.66
N SER A 120 22.35 20.67 -4.53
CA SER A 120 23.11 21.79 -3.95
C SER A 120 24.36 22.17 -4.77
N ASP A 121 24.69 21.39 -5.81
CA ASP A 121 25.79 21.66 -6.72
C ASP A 121 25.44 22.68 -7.82
N GLY A 122 24.16 23.00 -8.00
CA GLY A 122 23.65 23.91 -9.03
C GLY A 122 23.77 23.34 -10.45
N GLY A 123 23.78 22.01 -10.63
CA GLY A 123 23.95 21.37 -11.93
C GLY A 123 25.41 21.31 -12.40
N ARG A 124 26.38 21.49 -11.49
CA ARG A 124 27.82 21.36 -11.78
C ARG A 124 28.21 20.01 -12.38
N PHE A 125 27.43 18.96 -12.12
CA PHE A 125 27.62 17.62 -12.67
C PHE A 125 26.44 17.18 -13.57
N ALA A 126 25.71 18.12 -14.18
CA ALA A 126 24.52 17.80 -14.99
C ALA A 126 24.83 17.04 -16.30
N ALA A 127 26.09 17.02 -16.73
CA ALA A 127 26.50 16.23 -17.89
C ALA A 127 26.81 14.79 -17.46
N PRO A 128 26.08 13.77 -17.97
CA PRO A 128 26.51 12.40 -17.84
C PRO A 128 27.72 12.19 -18.76
N GLU A 129 28.79 11.62 -18.21
CA GLU A 129 29.88 11.03 -18.99
C GLU A 129 29.49 9.65 -19.54
#